data_AF-A0ABD5S5C9-F1
#
_entry.id   AF-A0ABD5S5C9-F1
#
_cell.length_a   1.000
_cell.length_b   1.000
_cell.length_c   1.000
_cell.angle_alpha   90.00
_cell.angle_beta   90.00
_cell.angle_gamma   90.00
#
_symmetry.space_group_name_H-M   'P 1'
#
loop_
_entity.id
_entity.type
_entity.pdbx_description
1 polymer ?
#
loop_
_entity_poly.entity_id
_entity_poly.type
_entity_poly.pdbx_seq_one_letter_code
_entity_poly.pdbx_strand_id
1 'polypeptide(L)' 'MTHEIVVVPGDGIGREVVPAAVRVLDAVGDFEFVEAAAGDAVKAETGE' A
#
# COMPACT_ATOMS: atom_id res chain seq x y z
N MET A 1 -9.59 -15.48 11.59
CA MET A 1 -8.24 -15.26 11.05
C MET A 1 -8.36 -14.11 10.08
N THR A 2 -7.91 -12.93 10.48
CA THR A 2 -7.75 -11.80 9.56
C THR A 2 -6.57 -12.11 8.65
N HIS A 3 -6.70 -11.81 7.36
CA HIS A 3 -5.59 -11.97 6.43
C HIS A 3 -4.78 -10.68 6.44
N GLU A 4 -3.46 -10.80 6.49
CA GLU A 4 -2.56 -9.65 6.42
C GLU A 4 -2.28 -9.28 4.96
N ILE A 5 -2.35 -7.98 4.66
CA ILE A 5 -2.09 -7.40 3.35
C ILE A 5 -1.02 -6.33 3.51
N VAL A 6 0.13 -6.53 2.87
CA VAL A 6 1.16 -5.50 2.78
C VAL A 6 0.75 -4.46 1.74
N VAL A 7 0.68 -3.20 2.16
CA VAL A 7 0.34 -2.05 1.32
C VAL A 7 1.62 -1.33 0.91
N VAL A 8 1.94 -1.40 -0.37
CA VAL A 8 3.07 -0.68 -0.97
C VAL A 8 2.51 0.42 -1.89
N PRO A 9 2.45 1.69 -1.45
CA PRO A 9 1.82 2.77 -2.21
C PRO A 9 2.54 3.10 -3.53
N GLY A 10 3.85 2.82 -3.61
CA GLY A 10 4.68 3.11 -4.79
C GLY A 10 4.71 4.60 -5.15
N ASP A 11 4.98 4.88 -6.43
CA ASP A 11 5.06 6.24 -6.99
C ASP A 11 4.01 6.52 -8.08
N GLY A 12 3.93 7.78 -8.50
CA GLY A 12 3.00 8.23 -9.53
C GLY A 12 1.55 7.95 -9.14
N ILE A 13 0.79 7.30 -10.04
CA ILE A 13 -0.64 7.02 -9.85
C ILE A 13 -0.91 6.11 -8.63
N GLY A 14 0.09 5.35 -8.18
CA GLY A 14 -0.01 4.48 -7.00
C GLY A 14 -0.53 5.23 -5.77
N ARG A 15 -0.14 6.50 -5.62
CA ARG A 15 -0.59 7.39 -4.53
C ARG A 15 -2.10 7.64 -4.53
N GLU A 16 -2.75 7.58 -5.69
CA GLU A 16 -4.22 7.72 -5.79
C GLU A 16 -4.95 6.38 -5.79
N VAL A 17 -4.42 5.36 -6.48
CA VAL A 17 -5.14 4.07 -6.64
C VAL A 17 -5.03 3.17 -5.41
N VAL A 18 -3.91 3.19 -4.68
CA VAL A 18 -3.74 2.30 -3.52
C VAL A 18 -4.74 2.63 -2.39
N PRO A 19 -4.96 3.90 -2.01
CA PRO A 19 -6.01 4.23 -1.04
C PRO A 19 -7.41 3.82 -1.52
N ALA A 20 -7.67 3.83 -2.83
CA ALA A 20 -8.95 3.37 -3.38
C ALA A 20 -9.11 1.85 -3.26
N ALA A 21 -8.05 1.08 -3.51
CA ALA A 21 -8.05 -0.37 -3.35
C ALA A 21 -8.28 -0.77 -1.88
N VAL A 22 -7.61 -0.10 -0.93
CA VAL A 22 -7.82 -0.34 0.51
C VAL A 22 -9.29 -0.12 0.89
N ARG A 23 -9.92 0.97 0.43
CA ARG A 23 -11.36 1.22 0.69
C ARG A 23 -12.28 0.13 0.14
N VAL A 24 -11.95 -0.45 -1.01
CA VAL A 24 -12.73 -1.56 -1.57
C VAL A 24 -12.55 -2.82 -0.72
N LEU A 25 -11.31 -3.12 -0.30
CA LEU A 25 -11.01 -4.29 0.53
C LEU A 25 -11.69 -4.21 1.91
N ASP A 26 -11.64 -3.03 2.54
CA ASP A 26 -12.31 -2.74 3.81
C ASP A 26 -13.83 -2.92 3.74
N ALA A 27 -14.43 -2.69 2.55
CA ALA A 27 -15.86 -2.89 2.34
C ALA A 27 -16.27 -4.35 2.11
N VAL A 28 -15.32 -5.25 1.76
CA VAL A 28 -15.63 -6.65 1.38
C VAL A 28 -15.14 -7.68 2.37
N GLY A 29 -14.36 -7.30 3.38
CA GLY A 29 -13.92 -8.22 4.42
C GLY A 29 -12.99 -7.61 5.46
N ASP A 30 -12.68 -8.40 6.47
CA ASP A 30 -11.78 -8.01 7.56
C ASP A 30 -10.33 -8.37 7.21
N PHE A 31 -9.51 -7.33 7.02
CA PHE A 31 -8.09 -7.43 6.69
C PHE A 31 -7.24 -6.61 7.66
N GLU A 32 -6.01 -7.06 7.87
CA GLU A 32 -4.98 -6.29 8.56
C GLU A 32 -4.04 -5.69 7.51
N PHE A 33 -3.90 -4.37 7.50
CA PHE A 33 -3.07 -3.67 6.53
C PHE A 33 -1.76 -3.22 7.18
N VAL A 34 -0.63 -3.62 6.58
CA VAL A 34 0.70 -3.22 7.03
C VAL A 34 1.37 -2.42 5.92
N GLU A 35 1.80 -1.20 6.22
CA GLU A 35 2.47 -0.36 5.22
C GLU A 35 3.95 -0.75 5.05
N ALA A 36 4.42 -0.73 3.80
CA ALA A 36 5.84 -0.86 3.48
C ALA A 36 6.25 0.16 2.41
N ALA A 37 7.43 0.75 2.60
CA ALA A 37 7.99 1.74 1.68
C ALA A 37 8.70 1.05 0.51
N ALA A 38 8.35 1.44 -0.72
CA ALA A 38 9.12 1.14 -1.92
C ALA A 38 8.81 2.18 -3.02
N GLY A 39 9.67 2.22 -4.05
CA GLY A 39 9.51 3.11 -5.21
C GLY A 39 10.76 3.91 -5.53
N ASP A 40 10.69 4.69 -6.61
CA ASP A 40 11.73 5.63 -7.02
C ASP A 40 11.98 6.71 -5.97
N ALA A 41 10.94 7.21 -5.29
CA ALA A 41 11.10 8.20 -4.23
C ALA A 41 11.85 7.61 -3.02
N VAL A 42 11.50 6.39 -2.61
CA VAL A 42 12.17 5.68 -1.51
C VAL A 42 13.62 5.38 -1.87
N LYS A 43 13.88 4.95 -3.11
CA LYS A 43 15.24 4.72 -3.60
C LYS A 43 16.05 6.01 -3.65
N ALA A 44 15.45 7.13 -4.05
CA ALA A 44 16.14 8.42 -4.09
C ALA A 44 16.50 8.92 -2.67
N GLU A 45 15.66 8.63 -1.68
CA GLU A 45 15.89 9.01 -0.29
C GLU A 45 16.88 8.09 0.44
N THR A 46 16.75 6.78 0.25
CA THR A 46 17.45 5.77 1.07
C THR A 46 18.65 5.14 0.36
N GLY A 47 18.71 5.21 -0.97
CA GLY A 47 19.71 4.54 -1.80
C GLY A 47 19.44 3.05 -2.05
N GLU A 48 18.38 2.49 -1.45
CA GLU A 48 17.93 1.10 -1.60
C GLU A 48 16.57 1.00 -2.29
#